data_AF-A0A8R2M393-F1
#
_entry.id   AF-A0A8R2M393-F1
#
_cell.length_a   1.000
_cell.length_b   1.000
_cell.length_c   1.000
_cell.angle_alpha   90.00
_cell.angle_beta   90.00
_cell.angle_gamma   90.00
#
_symmetry.space_group_name_H-M   'P 1'
#
loop_
_entity.id
_entity.type
_entity.pdbx_description
1 polymer ?
#
loop_
_entity_poly.entity_id
_entity_poly.type
_entity_poly.pdbx_seq_one_letter_code
_entity_poly.pdbx_strand_id
1 'polypeptide(L)'
;MSDQPEEKVHLDEVLGQLGAFGKHQLLTMVMLSLVYATNSMYNVNYVFAVEDVGYRCKIPECDASNPKYLTPWMETNSLQVGDTVKECRKYPINDCMHLNMSSDTECDEWIYENPRSFIAEFNLACEDWKQTLVGTVHCFGSMIGQLVQGQLSDRFGRKTAAVFAGTMGAVLGISKSFSTSFWIYIVLEGLEAAIGDALSPMFMLSVELVEKKRAVLYQMVLLNCYTLGQIVMPFIAWAVPYWRHFLRVIYAPTLIILTYAFFLDESIRWLVSKGKNERATQLITKAAKRNGVKIDKAMLSKLEYIDEDKKNITDKKALLKTFKSRIMMQRFMVCMVWWFTMTLINYGMMISSVFIDGNKYINFALLMLMDIPANVFYWLALSKYKRKIPLMASFLIGGIFCVSQPFVPKGYAWVGLCLFMAFEMLATFSYNIVYMYTSELFPTYTRNSVHSICSAFGRVGSLVAPQTPLLMSYWSGLPSLLFGITSLVAGSLTIFMPETANIELPDTVEEAEKIGHKTKERIVDQALLRIEEKDTKNSTKAEC
;
A
#
# COMPACT_ATOMS: atom_id res chain seq x y z
N MET A 1 36.03 -40.83 19.71
CA MET A 1 34.81 -40.49 18.94
C MET A 1 34.77 -38.98 18.91
N SER A 2 35.14 -38.39 17.78
CA SER A 2 35.26 -36.94 17.64
C SER A 2 33.88 -36.31 17.65
N ASP A 3 33.59 -35.49 18.67
CA ASP A 3 32.51 -34.50 18.64
C ASP A 3 32.81 -33.52 17.51
N GLN A 4 32.33 -33.84 16.31
CA GLN A 4 32.13 -32.81 15.30
C GLN A 4 30.87 -32.04 15.71
N PRO A 5 30.92 -30.70 15.77
CA PRO A 5 29.71 -29.91 16.00
C PRO A 5 28.68 -30.28 14.92
N GLU A 6 27.50 -30.74 15.32
CA GLU A 6 26.43 -31.07 14.39
C GLU A 6 26.15 -29.85 13.50
N GLU A 7 26.40 -30.01 12.20
CA GLU A 7 26.18 -28.95 11.21
C GLU A 7 24.69 -28.63 11.15
N LYS A 8 24.32 -27.48 11.74
CA LYS A 8 22.95 -26.97 11.75
C LYS A 8 22.56 -26.49 10.36
N VAL A 9 21.37 -26.88 9.91
CA VAL A 9 20.86 -26.51 8.60
C VAL A 9 19.92 -25.32 8.73
N HIS A 10 20.21 -24.24 7.99
CA HIS A 10 19.32 -23.10 7.92
C HIS A 10 18.11 -23.39 7.02
N LEU A 11 16.93 -22.93 7.45
CA LEU A 11 15.67 -23.12 6.75
C LEU A 11 15.69 -22.59 5.30
N ASP A 12 16.46 -21.53 5.02
CA ASP A 12 16.59 -20.97 3.67
C ASP A 12 17.19 -21.98 2.66
N GLU A 13 18.05 -22.89 3.11
CA GLU A 13 18.63 -23.93 2.25
C GLU A 13 17.59 -24.99 1.86
N VAL A 14 16.75 -25.39 2.82
CA VAL A 14 15.62 -26.31 2.59
C VAL A 14 14.60 -25.70 1.63
N LEU A 15 14.27 -24.41 1.81
CA LEU A 15 13.39 -23.67 0.90
C LEU A 15 14.02 -23.53 -0.50
N GLY A 16 15.34 -23.38 -0.59
CA GLY A 16 16.09 -23.36 -1.83
C GLY A 16 15.94 -24.67 -2.62
N GLN A 17 16.04 -25.83 -1.95
CA GLN A 17 15.84 -27.15 -2.57
C GLN A 17 14.40 -27.36 -3.08
N LEU A 18 13.40 -26.84 -2.36
CA LEU A 18 12.00 -26.90 -2.80
C LEU A 18 11.76 -26.09 -4.09
N GLY A 19 12.55 -25.03 -4.31
CA GLY A 19 12.44 -24.12 -5.43
C GLY A 19 11.27 -23.13 -5.31
N ALA A 20 11.47 -21.88 -5.73
CA ALA A 20 10.43 -20.84 -5.64
C ALA A 20 9.24 -21.04 -6.60
N PHE A 21 9.40 -21.84 -7.66
CA PHE A 21 8.38 -22.09 -8.69
C PHE A 21 8.01 -23.57 -8.81
N GLY A 22 8.22 -24.35 -7.75
CA GLY A 22 7.69 -25.71 -7.68
C GLY A 22 6.16 -25.72 -7.79
N LYS A 23 5.58 -26.86 -8.16
CA LYS A 23 4.12 -27.00 -8.35
C LYS A 23 3.31 -26.54 -7.13
N HIS A 24 3.83 -26.79 -5.92
CA HIS A 24 3.20 -26.35 -4.68
C HIS A 24 3.25 -24.82 -4.50
N GLN A 25 4.41 -24.20 -4.74
CA GLN A 25 4.60 -22.75 -4.64
C GLN A 25 3.81 -22.01 -5.71
N LEU A 26 3.72 -22.56 -6.93
CA LEU A 26 2.94 -21.98 -8.03
C LEU A 26 1.44 -22.00 -7.72
N LEU A 27 0.91 -23.11 -7.20
CA LEU A 27 -0.50 -23.15 -6.77
C LEU A 27 -0.77 -22.13 -5.66
N THR A 28 0.13 -22.08 -4.66
CA THR A 28 0.03 -21.11 -3.57
C THR A 28 0.08 -19.68 -4.10
N MET A 29 0.94 -19.42 -5.09
CA MET A 29 1.06 -18.11 -5.75
C MET A 29 -0.26 -17.71 -6.40
N VAL A 30 -0.90 -18.61 -7.15
CA VAL A 30 -2.20 -18.34 -7.79
C VAL A 30 -3.27 -18.02 -6.74
N MET A 31 -3.29 -18.75 -5.62
CA MET A 31 -4.21 -18.47 -4.52
C MET A 31 -3.95 -17.06 -3.94
N LEU A 32 -2.70 -16.72 -3.67
CA LEU A 32 -2.29 -15.41 -3.15
C LEU A 32 -2.64 -14.28 -4.15
N SER A 33 -2.40 -14.48 -5.44
CA SER A 33 -2.71 -13.52 -6.51
C SER A 33 -4.17 -13.08 -6.48
N LEU A 34 -5.10 -14.02 -6.27
CA LEU A 34 -6.53 -13.72 -6.21
C LEU A 34 -6.88 -12.87 -4.98
N VAL A 35 -6.25 -13.13 -3.83
CA VAL A 35 -6.45 -12.31 -2.61
C VAL A 35 -5.85 -10.93 -2.78
N TYR A 36 -4.68 -10.82 -3.41
CA TYR A 36 -4.06 -9.53 -3.72
C TYR A 36 -4.96 -8.68 -4.64
N ALA A 37 -5.47 -9.28 -5.72
CA ALA A 37 -6.35 -8.59 -6.66
C ALA A 37 -7.68 -8.16 -6.01
N THR A 38 -8.32 -9.04 -5.24
CA THR A 38 -9.60 -8.71 -4.59
C THR A 38 -9.42 -7.67 -3.47
N ASN A 39 -8.36 -7.77 -2.67
CA ASN A 39 -8.04 -6.79 -1.62
C ASN A 39 -7.80 -5.38 -2.18
N SER A 40 -7.08 -5.28 -3.30
CA SER A 40 -6.82 -3.98 -3.91
C SER A 40 -8.09 -3.31 -4.43
N MET A 41 -9.02 -4.08 -4.99
CA MET A 41 -10.31 -3.58 -5.47
C MET A 41 -11.10 -2.92 -4.33
N TYR A 42 -11.16 -3.54 -3.15
CA TYR A 42 -11.94 -2.98 -2.05
C TYR A 42 -11.18 -1.98 -1.18
N ASN A 43 -9.84 -1.96 -1.15
CA ASN A 43 -9.09 -0.94 -0.38
C ASN A 43 -9.40 0.51 -0.84
N VAL A 44 -9.69 0.69 -2.14
CA VAL A 44 -9.88 2.02 -2.74
C VAL A 44 -11.33 2.27 -3.18
N ASN A 45 -12.25 1.37 -2.84
CA ASN A 45 -13.63 1.40 -3.35
C ASN A 45 -14.35 2.74 -3.13
N TYR A 46 -14.05 3.45 -2.03
CA TYR A 46 -14.74 4.68 -1.64
C TYR A 46 -14.58 5.80 -2.67
N VAL A 47 -13.49 5.80 -3.46
CA VAL A 47 -13.23 6.80 -4.53
C VAL A 47 -14.31 6.74 -5.62
N PHE A 48 -14.90 5.57 -5.86
CA PHE A 48 -15.97 5.39 -6.84
C PHE A 48 -17.34 5.16 -6.22
N ALA A 49 -17.40 4.57 -5.03
CA ALA A 49 -18.66 4.34 -4.33
C ALA A 49 -19.31 5.65 -3.86
N VAL A 50 -18.49 6.61 -3.41
CA VAL A 50 -18.92 7.97 -3.04
C VAL A 50 -18.67 8.89 -4.23
N GLU A 51 -19.40 8.64 -5.31
CA GLU A 51 -19.35 9.48 -6.49
C GLU A 51 -19.79 10.91 -6.15
N ASP A 52 -19.03 11.90 -6.63
CA ASP A 52 -19.42 13.30 -6.60
C ASP A 52 -20.48 13.56 -7.68
N VAL A 53 -21.62 14.14 -7.28
CA VAL A 53 -22.81 14.30 -8.13
C VAL A 53 -23.35 15.71 -7.98
N GLY A 54 -23.74 16.31 -9.10
CA GLY A 54 -24.41 17.60 -9.11
C GLY A 54 -25.77 17.54 -8.43
N TYR A 55 -26.10 18.60 -7.70
CA TYR A 55 -27.39 18.78 -7.06
C TYR A 55 -27.81 20.24 -7.10
N ARG A 56 -29.11 20.45 -7.33
CA ARG A 56 -29.72 21.77 -7.28
C ARG A 56 -30.89 21.78 -6.32
N CYS A 57 -31.31 22.98 -5.94
CA CYS A 57 -32.49 23.14 -5.12
C CYS A 57 -33.75 22.88 -5.95
N LYS A 58 -34.75 22.24 -5.31
CA LYS A 58 -36.08 22.11 -5.89
C LYS A 58 -36.83 23.43 -5.72
N ILE A 59 -37.42 23.88 -6.81
CA ILE A 59 -38.17 25.14 -6.86
C ILE A 59 -39.61 24.81 -7.25
N PRO A 60 -40.53 24.64 -6.28
CA PRO A 60 -41.89 24.20 -6.54
C PRO A 60 -42.65 25.06 -7.55
N GLU A 61 -42.32 26.35 -7.65
CA GLU A 61 -42.94 27.32 -8.54
C GLU A 61 -42.57 27.11 -10.02
N CYS A 62 -41.41 26.51 -10.29
CA CYS A 62 -40.86 26.33 -11.64
C CYS A 62 -40.65 24.87 -12.04
N ASP A 63 -40.58 23.96 -11.06
CA ASP A 63 -40.36 22.55 -11.28
C ASP A 63 -41.68 21.81 -11.56
N ALA A 64 -41.66 20.97 -12.60
CA ALA A 64 -42.75 20.05 -12.88
C ALA A 64 -42.88 19.01 -11.75
N SER A 65 -44.00 18.29 -11.72
CA SER A 65 -44.27 17.24 -10.72
C SER A 65 -43.20 16.14 -10.65
N ASN A 66 -42.50 15.86 -11.75
CA ASN A 66 -41.27 15.05 -11.78
C ASN A 66 -40.12 15.89 -12.33
N PRO A 67 -39.40 16.62 -11.47
CA PRO A 67 -38.37 17.53 -11.93
C PRO A 67 -37.15 16.77 -12.43
N LYS A 68 -36.64 17.18 -13.59
CA LYS A 68 -35.34 16.72 -14.11
C LYS A 68 -34.24 17.61 -13.55
N TYR A 69 -33.04 17.05 -13.43
CA TYR A 69 -31.87 17.80 -12.98
C TYR A 69 -31.61 19.05 -13.84
N LEU A 70 -31.57 18.90 -15.17
CA LEU A 70 -31.53 20.03 -16.10
C LEU A 70 -32.95 20.43 -16.49
N THR A 71 -33.27 21.72 -16.37
CA THR A 71 -34.55 22.29 -16.78
C THR A 71 -34.37 23.46 -17.75
N PRO A 72 -35.33 23.70 -18.67
CA PRO A 72 -35.23 24.78 -19.65
C PRO A 72 -35.09 26.18 -19.04
N TRP A 73 -35.64 26.39 -17.84
CA TRP A 73 -35.56 27.68 -17.15
C TRP A 73 -34.15 27.94 -16.57
N MET A 74 -33.34 26.91 -16.30
CA MET A 74 -31.94 27.07 -15.88
C MET A 74 -31.07 27.62 -17.01
N GLU A 75 -31.28 27.17 -18.25
CA GLU A 75 -30.55 27.66 -19.43
C GLU A 75 -30.81 29.17 -19.66
N THR A 76 -32.01 29.64 -19.31
CA THR A 76 -32.42 31.04 -19.50
C THR A 76 -31.79 31.98 -18.47
N ASN A 77 -31.52 31.48 -17.26
CA ASN A 77 -31.06 32.29 -16.12
C ASN A 77 -29.54 32.46 -16.03
N SER A 78 -28.76 31.91 -16.96
CA SER A 78 -27.28 31.97 -16.93
C SER A 78 -26.66 31.48 -15.60
N LEU A 79 -27.41 30.75 -14.77
CA LEU A 79 -26.86 30.00 -13.63
C LEU A 79 -25.86 29.03 -14.24
N GLN A 80 -24.58 29.20 -13.90
CA GLN A 80 -23.44 28.62 -14.61
C GLN A 80 -23.76 27.24 -15.21
N VAL A 81 -24.00 27.24 -16.52
CA VAL A 81 -24.03 26.02 -17.34
C VAL A 81 -22.57 25.60 -17.54
N GLY A 82 -21.95 25.18 -16.43
CA GLY A 82 -20.69 24.46 -16.36
C GLY A 82 -20.94 23.04 -15.87
N ASP A 83 -19.95 22.16 -16.01
CA ASP A 83 -20.07 20.68 -15.99
C ASP A 83 -20.66 20.03 -14.72
N THR A 84 -21.06 20.77 -13.68
CA THR A 84 -21.88 20.26 -12.54
C THR A 84 -22.39 21.42 -11.68
N VAL A 85 -23.71 21.50 -11.45
CA VAL A 85 -24.33 22.51 -10.58
C VAL A 85 -24.40 21.97 -9.15
N LYS A 86 -23.87 22.72 -8.17
CA LYS A 86 -23.99 22.44 -6.74
C LYS A 86 -24.53 23.66 -6.02
N GLU A 87 -25.86 23.71 -5.88
CA GLU A 87 -26.54 24.83 -5.24
C GLU A 87 -27.00 24.47 -3.82
N CYS A 88 -26.64 25.33 -2.88
CA CYS A 88 -27.02 25.22 -1.47
C CYS A 88 -28.00 26.29 -1.00
N ARG A 89 -28.25 27.26 -1.87
CA ARG A 89 -29.08 28.42 -1.59
C ARG A 89 -30.02 28.61 -2.76
N LYS A 90 -31.30 28.83 -2.44
CA LYS A 90 -32.34 29.17 -3.39
C LYS A 90 -32.56 30.68 -3.36
N TYR A 91 -32.72 31.26 -4.53
CA TYR A 91 -33.08 32.67 -4.68
C TYR A 91 -34.58 32.78 -4.92
N PRO A 92 -35.27 33.77 -4.35
CA PRO A 92 -36.67 34.02 -4.64
C PRO A 92 -36.82 34.36 -6.12
N ILE A 93 -37.78 33.68 -6.73
CA ILE A 93 -38.09 33.79 -8.14
C ILE A 93 -39.42 34.52 -8.27
N ASN A 94 -39.43 35.64 -9.01
CA ASN A 94 -40.66 36.40 -9.28
C ASN A 94 -41.38 35.87 -10.54
N ASP A 95 -40.59 35.51 -11.56
CA ASP A 95 -40.96 34.76 -12.75
C ASP A 95 -39.81 33.80 -13.01
N CYS A 96 -40.05 32.56 -13.47
CA CYS A 96 -39.02 31.53 -13.71
C CYS A 96 -37.87 31.95 -14.67
N MET A 97 -37.87 33.20 -15.14
CA MET A 97 -36.86 33.87 -15.97
C MET A 97 -36.00 34.92 -15.22
N HIS A 98 -36.35 35.29 -13.98
CA HIS A 98 -35.64 36.34 -13.23
C HIS A 98 -35.42 35.94 -11.77
N LEU A 99 -34.16 35.64 -11.44
CA LEU A 99 -33.69 35.38 -10.08
C LEU A 99 -33.45 36.69 -9.34
N ASN A 100 -34.09 36.86 -8.18
CA ASN A 100 -33.79 37.99 -7.31
C ASN A 100 -32.57 37.64 -6.42
N MET A 101 -31.39 38.04 -6.88
CA MET A 101 -30.10 37.76 -6.21
C MET A 101 -29.88 38.56 -4.91
N SER A 102 -30.86 39.37 -4.49
CA SER A 102 -30.76 40.31 -3.35
C SER A 102 -31.05 39.66 -1.99
N SER A 103 -31.68 38.49 -1.99
CA SER A 103 -32.01 37.74 -0.78
C SER A 103 -31.92 36.26 -1.09
N ASP A 104 -31.17 35.50 -0.31
CA ASP A 104 -31.01 34.06 -0.46
C ASP A 104 -31.62 33.32 0.73
N THR A 105 -32.11 32.11 0.50
CA THR A 105 -32.59 31.21 1.55
C THR A 105 -31.95 29.84 1.39
N GLU A 106 -31.80 29.10 2.48
CA GLU A 106 -31.31 27.73 2.43
C GLU A 106 -32.30 26.82 1.70
N CYS A 107 -31.76 25.77 1.08
CA CYS A 107 -32.59 24.81 0.35
C CYS A 107 -33.14 23.74 1.27
N ASP A 108 -34.43 23.43 1.09
CA ASP A 108 -35.13 22.42 1.90
C ASP A 108 -35.12 21.05 1.22
N GLU A 109 -35.20 21.02 -0.12
CA GLU A 109 -35.21 19.82 -0.94
C GLU A 109 -34.25 19.98 -2.14
N TRP A 110 -33.59 18.88 -2.50
CA TRP A 110 -32.62 18.83 -3.60
C TRP A 110 -33.04 17.86 -4.70
N ILE A 111 -32.64 18.19 -5.92
CA ILE A 111 -32.74 17.33 -7.10
C ILE A 111 -31.33 16.99 -7.54
N TYR A 112 -31.04 15.69 -7.55
CA TYR A 112 -29.74 15.15 -7.89
C TYR A 112 -29.67 14.76 -9.37
N GLU A 113 -28.52 14.96 -10.00
CA GLU A 113 -28.24 14.49 -11.35
C GLU A 113 -28.40 12.96 -11.46
N ASN A 114 -27.88 12.23 -10.47
CA ASN A 114 -28.06 10.80 -10.32
C ASN A 114 -28.82 10.48 -9.03
N PRO A 115 -30.14 10.18 -9.09
CA PRO A 115 -30.96 9.88 -7.92
C PRO A 115 -30.57 8.60 -7.17
N ARG A 116 -29.80 7.71 -7.81
CA ARG A 116 -29.32 6.45 -7.21
C ARG A 116 -27.88 6.55 -6.71
N SER A 117 -27.32 7.76 -6.65
CA SER A 117 -25.98 7.98 -6.11
C SER A 117 -25.95 7.86 -4.59
N PHE A 118 -24.75 7.70 -4.03
CA PHE A 118 -24.53 7.68 -2.59
C PHE A 118 -25.04 8.96 -1.91
N ILE A 119 -24.75 10.12 -2.51
CA ILE A 119 -25.15 11.43 -2.00
C ILE A 119 -26.67 11.57 -2.00
N ALA A 120 -27.34 11.15 -3.09
CA ALA A 120 -28.78 11.26 -3.23
C ALA A 120 -29.54 10.36 -2.25
N GLU A 121 -29.12 9.11 -2.08
CA GLU A 121 -29.83 8.17 -1.20
C GLU A 121 -29.75 8.54 0.28
N PHE A 122 -28.67 9.19 0.71
CA PHE A 122 -28.51 9.68 2.07
C PHE A 122 -28.89 11.16 2.24
N ASN A 123 -29.36 11.82 1.17
CA ASN A 123 -29.71 13.25 1.12
C ASN A 123 -28.60 14.17 1.66
N LEU A 124 -27.37 14.02 1.15
CA LEU A 124 -26.15 14.68 1.65
C LEU A 124 -25.77 15.93 0.83
N ALA A 125 -26.74 16.61 0.24
CA ALA A 125 -26.45 17.85 -0.47
C ALA A 125 -25.92 18.91 0.51
N CYS A 126 -24.96 19.72 0.06
CA CYS A 126 -24.32 20.79 0.85
C CYS A 126 -23.53 20.34 2.08
N GLU A 127 -23.34 19.04 2.25
CA GLU A 127 -22.57 18.43 3.32
C GLU A 127 -21.34 17.71 2.77
N ASP A 128 -20.55 18.40 1.94
CA ASP A 128 -19.39 17.83 1.25
C ASP A 128 -18.39 17.17 2.23
N TRP A 129 -18.29 17.68 3.46
CA TRP A 129 -17.47 17.10 4.53
C TRP A 129 -17.85 15.65 4.87
N LYS A 130 -19.12 15.24 4.70
CA LYS A 130 -19.58 13.86 4.93
C LYS A 130 -19.10 12.91 3.85
N GLN A 131 -18.93 13.37 2.62
CA GLN A 131 -18.32 12.57 1.55
C GLN A 131 -16.85 12.32 1.86
N THR A 132 -16.11 13.38 2.24
CA THR A 132 -14.71 13.29 2.64
C THR A 132 -14.50 12.47 3.92
N LEU A 133 -15.49 12.47 4.81
CA LEU A 133 -15.46 11.67 6.04
C LEU A 133 -15.37 10.17 5.74
N VAL A 134 -16.00 9.66 4.67
CA VAL A 134 -15.94 8.24 4.30
C VAL A 134 -14.49 7.80 4.08
N GLY A 135 -13.76 8.50 3.21
CA GLY A 135 -12.33 8.21 2.97
C GLY A 135 -11.47 8.41 4.21
N THR A 136 -11.77 9.43 5.03
CA THR A 136 -11.06 9.69 6.28
C THR A 136 -11.22 8.54 7.28
N VAL A 137 -12.45 8.05 7.47
CA VAL A 137 -12.75 6.92 8.36
C VAL A 137 -12.15 5.62 7.83
N HIS A 138 -12.17 5.40 6.52
CA HIS A 138 -11.48 4.28 5.89
C HIS A 138 -9.98 4.28 6.21
N CYS A 139 -9.29 5.39 5.93
CA CYS A 139 -7.86 5.53 6.21
C CYS A 139 -7.52 5.37 7.70
N PHE A 140 -8.35 5.94 8.58
CA PHE A 140 -8.18 5.82 10.04
C PHE A 140 -8.41 4.39 10.53
N GLY A 141 -9.45 3.72 10.01
CA GLY A 141 -9.71 2.30 10.27
C GLY A 141 -8.50 1.45 9.85
N SER A 142 -7.99 1.64 8.63
CA SER A 142 -6.80 0.94 8.13
C SER A 142 -5.56 1.17 9.01
N MET A 143 -5.35 2.38 9.52
CA MET A 143 -4.27 2.69 10.46
C MET A 143 -4.34 1.86 11.74
N ILE A 144 -5.52 1.79 12.37
CA ILE A 144 -5.73 0.94 13.55
C ILE A 144 -5.56 -0.53 13.19
N GLY A 145 -6.10 -0.92 12.04
CA GLY A 145 -6.04 -2.30 11.54
C GLY A 145 -4.62 -2.80 11.39
N GLN A 146 -3.73 -2.03 10.78
CA GLN A 146 -2.32 -2.42 10.59
C GLN A 146 -1.58 -2.66 11.92
N LEU A 147 -1.88 -1.88 12.97
CA LEU A 147 -1.29 -2.09 14.30
C LEU A 147 -1.77 -3.39 14.96
N VAL A 148 -3.05 -3.75 14.77
CA VAL A 148 -3.66 -4.93 15.39
C VAL A 148 -3.37 -6.20 14.59
N GLN A 149 -3.49 -6.14 13.27
CA GLN A 149 -3.35 -7.30 12.39
C GLN A 149 -1.93 -7.87 12.37
N GLY A 150 -0.90 -7.05 12.51
CA GLY A 150 0.48 -7.52 12.66
C GLY A 150 0.63 -8.44 13.87
N GLN A 151 0.11 -8.02 15.03
CA GLN A 151 0.11 -8.82 16.26
C GLN A 151 -0.76 -10.07 16.14
N LEU A 152 -1.93 -9.95 15.49
CA LEU A 152 -2.82 -11.07 15.26
C LEU A 152 -2.14 -12.14 14.38
N SER A 153 -1.48 -11.73 13.31
CA SER A 153 -0.73 -12.56 12.38
C SER A 153 0.45 -13.26 13.07
N ASP A 154 1.21 -12.54 13.89
CA ASP A 154 2.33 -13.12 14.66
C ASP A 154 1.83 -14.11 15.74
N ARG A 155 0.65 -13.87 16.34
CA ARG A 155 0.09 -14.72 17.42
C ARG A 155 -0.61 -15.97 16.89
N PHE A 156 -1.49 -15.82 15.91
CA PHE A 156 -2.39 -16.89 15.45
C PHE A 156 -1.94 -17.57 14.14
N GLY A 157 -0.97 -16.98 13.44
CA GLY A 157 -0.45 -17.50 12.16
C GLY A 157 -0.87 -16.65 10.97
N ARG A 158 -0.09 -16.70 9.89
CA ARG A 158 -0.28 -15.88 8.68
C ARG A 158 -1.57 -16.26 7.97
N LYS A 159 -1.78 -17.57 7.76
CA LYS A 159 -2.97 -18.11 7.11
C LYS A 159 -4.23 -17.76 7.89
N THR A 160 -4.24 -18.03 9.20
CA THR A 160 -5.41 -17.82 10.05
C THR A 160 -5.83 -16.36 10.07
N ALA A 161 -4.86 -15.44 10.24
CA ALA A 161 -5.11 -14.02 10.25
C ALA A 161 -5.67 -13.52 8.90
N ALA A 162 -5.12 -13.99 7.78
CA ALA A 162 -5.60 -13.59 6.46
C ALA A 162 -7.01 -14.08 6.14
N VAL A 163 -7.32 -15.35 6.45
CA VAL A 163 -8.67 -15.90 6.23
C VAL A 163 -9.68 -15.15 7.09
N PHE A 164 -9.35 -14.88 8.36
CA PHE A 164 -10.21 -14.10 9.25
C PHE A 164 -10.42 -12.68 8.70
N ALA A 165 -9.34 -11.96 8.38
CA ALA A 165 -9.40 -10.60 7.89
C ALA A 165 -10.18 -10.51 6.57
N GLY A 166 -9.85 -11.32 5.57
CA GLY A 166 -10.54 -11.27 4.28
C GLY A 166 -12.01 -11.67 4.35
N THR A 167 -12.37 -12.62 5.23
CA THR A 167 -13.77 -12.97 5.47
C THR A 167 -14.52 -11.81 6.12
N MET A 168 -13.95 -11.20 7.17
CA MET A 168 -14.55 -10.04 7.83
C MET A 168 -14.68 -8.85 6.87
N GLY A 169 -13.67 -8.59 6.05
CA GLY A 169 -13.70 -7.54 5.02
C GLY A 169 -14.82 -7.77 4.02
N ALA A 170 -14.96 -9.00 3.50
CA ALA A 170 -16.04 -9.36 2.59
C ALA A 170 -17.43 -9.20 3.22
N VAL A 171 -17.62 -9.71 4.44
CA VAL A 171 -18.92 -9.63 5.13
C VAL A 171 -19.30 -8.19 5.47
N LEU A 172 -18.37 -7.40 6.01
CA LEU A 172 -18.62 -5.99 6.35
C LEU A 172 -18.83 -5.14 5.08
N GLY A 173 -18.06 -5.39 4.03
CA GLY A 173 -18.19 -4.73 2.73
C GLY A 173 -19.53 -5.01 2.02
N ILE A 174 -20.03 -6.24 2.11
CA ILE A 174 -21.38 -6.57 1.63
C ILE A 174 -22.44 -5.92 2.53
N SER A 175 -22.25 -5.97 3.86
CA SER A 175 -23.20 -5.40 4.83
C SER A 175 -23.36 -3.90 4.65
N LYS A 176 -22.29 -3.14 4.39
CA LYS A 176 -22.38 -1.69 4.14
C LYS A 176 -23.18 -1.36 2.88
N SER A 177 -23.24 -2.26 1.90
CA SER A 177 -24.10 -2.07 0.72
C SER A 177 -25.61 -2.11 1.03
N PHE A 178 -26.01 -2.56 2.23
CA PHE A 178 -27.40 -2.60 2.69
C PHE A 178 -27.73 -1.52 3.72
N SER A 179 -26.79 -0.64 4.05
CA SER A 179 -27.02 0.40 5.06
C SER A 179 -28.08 1.40 4.59
N THR A 180 -29.06 1.68 5.45
CA THR A 180 -30.11 2.69 5.21
C THR A 180 -29.80 4.01 5.89
N SER A 181 -28.81 4.04 6.79
CA SER A 181 -28.33 5.25 7.47
C SER A 181 -26.87 5.51 7.13
N PHE A 182 -26.55 6.77 6.87
CA PHE A 182 -25.18 7.24 6.64
C PHE A 182 -24.24 6.86 7.79
N TRP A 183 -24.67 7.01 9.05
CA TRP A 183 -23.82 6.69 10.20
C TRP A 183 -23.53 5.20 10.33
N ILE A 184 -24.48 4.34 9.98
CA ILE A 184 -24.24 2.88 9.93
C ILE A 184 -23.24 2.56 8.83
N TYR A 185 -23.34 3.21 7.66
CA TYR A 185 -22.36 3.06 6.59
C TYR A 185 -20.94 3.42 7.07
N ILE A 186 -20.79 4.56 7.74
CA ILE A 186 -19.50 5.04 8.26
C ILE A 186 -18.89 4.06 9.28
N VAL A 187 -19.69 3.52 10.21
CA VAL A 187 -19.21 2.54 11.18
C VAL A 187 -18.75 1.26 10.48
N LEU A 188 -19.51 0.77 9.51
CA LEU A 188 -19.15 -0.42 8.75
C LEU A 188 -17.90 -0.19 7.89
N GLU A 189 -17.74 0.99 7.28
CA GLU A 189 -16.54 1.39 6.53
C GLU A 189 -15.29 1.36 7.43
N GLY A 190 -15.38 1.95 8.61
CA GLY A 190 -14.25 1.96 9.56
C GLY A 190 -13.89 0.58 10.09
N LEU A 191 -14.89 -0.26 10.39
CA LEU A 191 -14.65 -1.65 10.82
C LEU A 191 -14.09 -2.52 9.70
N GLU A 192 -14.58 -2.34 8.48
CA GLU A 192 -14.09 -3.04 7.29
C GLU A 192 -12.63 -2.69 7.03
N ALA A 193 -12.28 -1.41 7.06
CA ALA A 193 -10.89 -0.98 6.89
C ALA A 193 -9.96 -1.45 8.02
N ALA A 194 -10.46 -1.53 9.26
CA ALA A 194 -9.66 -1.94 10.41
C ALA A 194 -9.43 -3.45 10.51
N ILE A 195 -10.41 -4.27 10.15
CA ILE A 195 -10.33 -5.73 10.36
C ILE A 195 -10.18 -6.48 9.03
N GLY A 196 -10.62 -5.87 7.93
CA GLY A 196 -10.78 -6.49 6.61
C GLY A 196 -9.52 -6.62 5.75
N ASP A 197 -8.38 -6.08 6.18
CA ASP A 197 -7.15 -6.14 5.37
C ASP A 197 -6.49 -7.53 5.43
N ALA A 198 -6.68 -8.34 4.38
CA ALA A 198 -6.03 -9.64 4.22
C ALA A 198 -4.64 -9.54 3.60
N LEU A 199 -4.26 -8.38 3.02
CA LEU A 199 -3.02 -8.24 2.26
C LEU A 199 -1.80 -8.37 3.17
N SER A 200 -1.80 -7.66 4.30
CA SER A 200 -0.69 -7.65 5.26
C SER A 200 -0.23 -9.07 5.69
N PRO A 201 -1.11 -9.96 6.18
CA PRO A 201 -0.71 -11.34 6.52
C PRO A 201 -0.35 -12.19 5.30
N MET A 202 -0.97 -11.97 4.13
CA MET A 202 -0.64 -12.69 2.89
C MET A 202 0.71 -12.28 2.30
N PHE A 203 1.08 -11.01 2.42
CA PHE A 203 2.41 -10.50 2.09
C PHE A 203 3.49 -11.17 2.93
N MET A 204 3.26 -11.27 4.24
CA MET A 204 4.22 -11.97 5.10
C MET A 204 4.31 -13.45 4.74
N LEU A 205 3.18 -14.11 4.42
CA LEU A 205 3.19 -15.49 3.95
C LEU A 205 3.99 -15.65 2.65
N SER A 206 3.85 -14.75 1.68
CA SER A 206 4.55 -14.84 0.39
C SER A 206 6.08 -14.78 0.56
N VAL A 207 6.56 -13.87 1.41
CA VAL A 207 7.99 -13.71 1.72
C VAL A 207 8.53 -14.90 2.53
N GLU A 208 7.71 -15.51 3.38
CA GLU A 208 8.08 -16.66 4.20
C GLU A 208 8.01 -18.00 3.46
N LEU A 209 7.34 -18.06 2.30
CA LEU A 209 7.14 -19.28 1.50
C LEU A 209 8.37 -19.68 0.65
N VAL A 210 9.18 -18.70 0.23
CA VAL A 210 10.29 -18.91 -0.71
C VAL A 210 11.64 -18.48 -0.12
N GLU A 211 12.72 -18.98 -0.71
CA GLU A 211 14.08 -18.54 -0.36
C GLU A 211 14.26 -17.03 -0.55
N LYS A 212 15.05 -16.39 0.32
CA LYS A 212 15.27 -14.92 0.29
C LYS A 212 15.73 -14.41 -1.08
N LYS A 213 16.55 -15.18 -1.80
CA LYS A 213 17.09 -14.80 -3.12
C LYS A 213 16.00 -14.61 -4.19
N ARG A 214 14.91 -15.39 -4.12
CA ARG A 214 13.81 -15.35 -5.09
C ARG A 214 12.56 -14.66 -4.56
N ALA A 215 12.54 -14.29 -3.28
CA ALA A 215 11.41 -13.61 -2.65
C ALA A 215 11.01 -12.31 -3.36
N VAL A 216 11.98 -11.52 -3.83
CA VAL A 216 11.70 -10.27 -4.56
C VAL A 216 10.97 -10.52 -5.88
N LEU A 217 11.38 -11.54 -6.64
CA LEU A 217 10.71 -11.92 -7.89
C LEU A 217 9.31 -12.46 -7.63
N TYR A 218 9.17 -13.33 -6.62
CA TYR A 218 7.87 -13.89 -6.22
C TYR A 218 6.90 -12.78 -5.83
N GLN A 219 7.37 -11.81 -5.05
CA GLN A 219 6.56 -10.69 -4.62
C GLN A 219 6.22 -9.71 -5.76
N MET A 220 7.14 -9.50 -6.71
CA MET A 220 6.86 -8.69 -7.90
C MET A 220 5.67 -9.26 -8.69
N VAL A 221 5.56 -10.58 -8.84
CA VAL A 221 4.41 -11.22 -9.52
C VAL A 221 3.12 -10.94 -8.76
N LEU A 222 3.13 -11.05 -7.43
CA LEU A 222 1.96 -10.80 -6.59
C LEU A 222 1.55 -9.32 -6.58
N LEU A 223 2.50 -8.39 -6.52
CA LEU A 223 2.24 -6.94 -6.60
C LEU A 223 1.59 -6.57 -7.92
N ASN A 224 2.02 -7.16 -9.04
CA ASN A 224 1.34 -6.96 -10.32
C ASN A 224 -0.10 -7.47 -10.30
N CYS A 225 -0.40 -8.56 -9.58
CA CYS A 225 -1.78 -9.02 -9.40
C CYS A 225 -2.62 -8.04 -8.56
N TYR A 226 -2.02 -7.42 -7.53
CA TYR A 226 -2.66 -6.33 -6.77
C TYR A 226 -3.00 -5.15 -7.69
N THR A 227 -2.03 -4.69 -8.49
CA THR A 227 -2.23 -3.63 -9.48
C THR A 227 -3.33 -3.97 -10.49
N LEU A 228 -3.39 -5.21 -10.99
CA LEU A 228 -4.45 -5.65 -11.90
C LEU A 228 -5.85 -5.49 -11.27
N GLY A 229 -6.00 -5.77 -9.98
CA GLY A 229 -7.25 -5.51 -9.27
C GLY A 229 -7.62 -4.01 -9.25
N GLN A 230 -6.65 -3.13 -9.05
CA GLN A 230 -6.88 -1.67 -9.08
C GLN A 230 -7.22 -1.16 -10.48
N ILE A 231 -6.67 -1.77 -11.54
CA ILE A 231 -7.01 -1.44 -12.93
C ILE A 231 -8.43 -1.92 -13.26
N VAL A 232 -8.82 -3.11 -12.81
CA VAL A 232 -10.15 -3.69 -13.10
C VAL A 232 -11.27 -2.97 -12.35
N MET A 233 -11.02 -2.53 -11.12
CA MET A 233 -12.00 -1.86 -10.25
C MET A 233 -12.74 -0.66 -10.90
N PRO A 234 -12.07 0.36 -11.49
CA PRO A 234 -12.75 1.47 -12.14
C PRO A 234 -13.62 1.02 -13.33
N PHE A 235 -13.23 -0.03 -14.07
CA PHE A 235 -14.08 -0.56 -15.13
C PHE A 235 -15.32 -1.27 -14.60
N ILE A 236 -15.23 -1.93 -13.43
CA ILE A 236 -16.40 -2.47 -12.74
C ILE A 236 -17.32 -1.33 -12.28
N ALA A 237 -16.75 -0.25 -11.73
CA ALA A 237 -17.52 0.94 -11.33
C ALA A 237 -18.24 1.58 -12.53
N TRP A 238 -17.58 1.65 -13.69
CA TRP A 238 -18.20 2.14 -14.92
C TRP A 238 -19.31 1.21 -15.42
N ALA A 239 -19.11 -0.11 -15.38
CA ALA A 239 -20.11 -1.09 -15.82
C ALA A 239 -21.31 -1.20 -14.87
N VAL A 240 -21.12 -0.90 -13.59
CA VAL A 240 -22.16 -0.98 -12.54
C VAL A 240 -22.25 0.37 -11.80
N PRO A 241 -22.90 1.39 -12.39
CA PRO A 241 -22.93 2.75 -11.82
C PRO A 241 -23.65 2.85 -10.47
N TYR A 242 -24.50 1.87 -10.14
CA TYR A 242 -25.19 1.87 -8.86
C TYR A 242 -24.27 1.40 -7.73
N TRP A 243 -23.89 2.32 -6.84
CA TRP A 243 -22.87 2.11 -5.81
C TRP A 243 -23.12 0.87 -4.93
N ARG A 244 -24.38 0.56 -4.57
CA ARG A 244 -24.68 -0.65 -3.76
C ARG A 244 -24.39 -1.93 -4.52
N HIS A 245 -24.72 -2.00 -5.80
CA HIS A 245 -24.41 -3.17 -6.63
C HIS A 245 -22.92 -3.26 -6.93
N PHE A 246 -22.27 -2.12 -7.19
CA PHE A 246 -20.82 -2.03 -7.32
C PHE A 246 -20.10 -2.66 -6.10
N LEU A 247 -20.47 -2.26 -4.88
CA LEU A 247 -19.91 -2.84 -3.65
C LEU A 247 -20.12 -4.36 -3.58
N ARG A 248 -21.32 -4.86 -3.90
CA ARG A 248 -21.58 -6.31 -3.88
C ARG A 248 -20.73 -7.06 -4.90
N VAL A 249 -20.55 -6.51 -6.10
CA VAL A 249 -19.75 -7.13 -7.17
C VAL A 249 -18.27 -7.21 -6.78
N ILE A 250 -17.72 -6.19 -6.10
CA ILE A 250 -16.31 -6.21 -5.70
C ILE A 250 -16.05 -7.10 -4.47
N TYR A 251 -16.98 -7.15 -3.50
CA TYR A 251 -16.77 -7.88 -2.24
C TYR A 251 -17.20 -9.36 -2.30
N ALA A 252 -18.20 -9.72 -3.13
CA ALA A 252 -18.67 -11.10 -3.19
C ALA A 252 -17.59 -12.11 -3.64
N PRO A 253 -16.74 -11.83 -4.65
CA PRO A 253 -15.65 -12.73 -5.03
C PRO A 253 -14.63 -12.97 -3.91
N THR A 254 -14.46 -12.02 -2.99
CA THR A 254 -13.53 -12.13 -1.85
C THR A 254 -13.90 -13.26 -0.89
N LEU A 255 -15.18 -13.67 -0.82
CA LEU A 255 -15.63 -14.78 0.02
C LEU A 255 -14.98 -16.12 -0.33
N ILE A 256 -14.38 -16.23 -1.52
CA ILE A 256 -13.60 -17.41 -1.91
C ILE A 256 -12.44 -17.69 -0.94
N ILE A 257 -11.98 -16.67 -0.20
CA ILE A 257 -10.93 -16.81 0.82
C ILE A 257 -11.31 -17.77 1.95
N LEU A 258 -12.61 -18.02 2.19
CA LEU A 258 -13.06 -19.06 3.13
C LEU A 258 -12.54 -20.45 2.72
N THR A 259 -12.45 -20.72 1.43
CA THR A 259 -11.91 -22.00 0.93
C THR A 259 -10.42 -22.15 1.27
N TYR A 260 -9.70 -21.04 1.45
CA TYR A 260 -8.27 -21.05 1.74
C TYR A 260 -7.98 -21.54 3.16
N ALA A 261 -8.97 -21.50 4.06
CA ALA A 261 -8.91 -22.16 5.36
C ALA A 261 -8.55 -23.65 5.25
N PHE A 262 -8.92 -24.30 4.13
CA PHE A 262 -8.69 -25.72 3.89
C PHE A 262 -7.48 -25.98 2.98
N PHE A 263 -7.32 -25.17 1.91
CA PHE A 263 -6.33 -25.46 0.87
C PHE A 263 -4.97 -24.79 1.06
N LEU A 264 -4.93 -23.63 1.71
CA LEU A 264 -3.69 -22.88 1.91
C LEU A 264 -2.88 -23.50 3.04
N ASP A 265 -1.57 -23.57 2.91
CA ASP A 265 -0.69 -24.02 3.99
C ASP A 265 -0.21 -22.83 4.84
N GLU A 266 0.13 -23.09 6.11
CA GLU A 266 0.67 -22.06 7.00
C GLU A 266 2.16 -21.82 6.73
N SER A 267 2.66 -20.65 7.12
CA SER A 267 4.09 -20.33 7.01
C SER A 267 4.98 -21.31 7.77
N ILE A 268 5.93 -21.92 7.05
CA ILE A 268 6.94 -22.81 7.62
C ILE A 268 7.82 -22.04 8.60
N ARG A 269 8.21 -20.80 8.25
CA ARG A 269 9.02 -19.93 9.13
C ARG A 269 8.29 -19.60 10.43
N TRP A 270 6.98 -19.32 10.37
CA TRP A 270 6.17 -19.08 11.56
C TRP A 270 6.03 -20.32 12.43
N LEU A 271 5.86 -21.51 11.83
CA LEU A 271 5.77 -22.75 12.58
C LEU A 271 7.07 -23.04 13.35
N VAL A 272 8.22 -22.88 12.68
CA VAL A 272 9.55 -23.03 13.30
C VAL A 272 9.74 -22.00 14.42
N SER A 273 9.37 -20.74 14.20
CA SER A 273 9.51 -19.70 15.24
C SER A 273 8.59 -19.91 16.45
N LYS A 274 7.46 -20.60 16.26
CA LYS A 274 6.57 -21.01 17.35
C LYS A 274 6.98 -22.32 18.02
N GLY A 275 8.02 -23.01 17.56
CA GLY A 275 8.44 -24.31 18.10
C GLY A 275 7.54 -25.47 17.64
N LYS A 276 6.69 -25.25 16.63
CA LYS A 276 5.78 -26.28 16.07
C LYS A 276 6.50 -27.13 15.02
N ASN A 277 7.61 -27.73 15.44
CA ASN A 277 8.60 -28.35 14.56
C ASN A 277 8.02 -29.52 13.75
N GLU A 278 7.27 -30.40 14.40
CA GLU A 278 6.62 -31.54 13.73
C GLU A 278 5.71 -31.10 12.57
N ARG A 279 4.91 -30.05 12.79
CA ARG A 279 4.02 -29.51 11.77
C ARG A 279 4.80 -28.83 10.64
N ALA A 280 5.90 -28.16 10.95
CA ALA A 280 6.80 -27.60 9.94
C ALA A 280 7.40 -28.71 9.05
N THR A 281 7.90 -29.79 9.65
CA THR A 281 8.45 -30.96 8.93
C THR A 281 7.39 -31.63 8.03
N GLN A 282 6.14 -31.76 8.52
CA GLN A 282 5.04 -32.28 7.73
C GLN A 282 4.74 -31.42 6.50
N LEU A 283 4.70 -30.09 6.64
CA LEU A 283 4.47 -29.17 5.53
C LEU A 283 5.62 -29.20 4.51
N ILE A 284 6.88 -29.20 4.97
CA ILE A 284 8.04 -29.33 4.08
C ILE A 284 7.97 -30.64 3.29
N THR A 285 7.63 -31.75 3.95
CA THR A 285 7.51 -33.07 3.30
C THR A 285 6.36 -33.09 2.28
N LYS A 286 5.23 -32.46 2.60
CA LYS A 286 4.09 -32.30 1.69
C LYS A 286 4.48 -31.49 0.45
N ALA A 287 5.17 -30.36 0.64
CA ALA A 287 5.66 -29.52 -0.44
C ALA A 287 6.67 -30.27 -1.32
N ALA A 288 7.62 -30.99 -0.72
CA ALA A 288 8.62 -31.78 -1.41
C ALA A 288 7.99 -32.88 -2.28
N LYS A 289 7.03 -33.63 -1.72
CA LYS A 289 6.27 -34.66 -2.46
C LYS A 289 5.53 -34.09 -3.67
N ARG A 290 4.93 -32.91 -3.52
CA ARG A 290 4.18 -32.25 -4.61
C ARG A 290 5.10 -31.65 -5.68
N ASN A 291 6.29 -31.21 -5.30
CA ASN A 291 7.30 -30.69 -6.21
C ASN A 291 8.13 -31.79 -6.87
N GLY A 292 8.06 -33.04 -6.38
CA GLY A 292 8.89 -34.14 -6.87
C GLY A 292 10.34 -34.06 -6.38
N VAL A 293 10.61 -33.34 -5.29
CA VAL A 293 11.94 -33.17 -4.70
C VAL A 293 12.09 -34.15 -3.53
N LYS A 294 13.24 -34.82 -3.44
CA LYS A 294 13.60 -35.64 -2.28
C LYS A 294 14.40 -34.78 -1.30
N ILE A 295 13.83 -34.51 -0.13
CA ILE A 295 14.53 -33.85 0.97
C ILE A 295 15.00 -34.93 1.94
N ASP A 296 16.27 -34.89 2.32
CA ASP A 296 16.83 -35.84 3.28
C ASP A 296 16.19 -35.64 4.67
N LYS A 297 15.74 -36.73 5.28
CA LYS A 297 15.18 -36.70 6.63
C LYS A 297 16.22 -36.27 7.68
N ALA A 298 17.50 -36.56 7.45
CA ALA A 298 18.58 -36.12 8.33
C ALA A 298 18.78 -34.59 8.28
N MET A 299 18.49 -33.95 7.15
CA MET A 299 18.50 -32.49 7.01
C MET A 299 17.35 -31.85 7.81
N LEU A 300 16.18 -32.48 7.83
CA LEU A 300 15.00 -32.01 8.58
C LEU A 300 15.18 -32.15 10.10
N SER A 301 15.93 -33.16 10.57
CA SER A 301 16.26 -33.28 12.00
C SER A 301 17.32 -32.29 12.46
N LYS A 302 18.20 -31.84 11.55
CA LYS A 302 19.25 -30.83 11.79
C LYS A 302 18.80 -29.39 11.60
N LEU A 303 17.52 -29.18 11.30
CA LEU A 303 16.97 -27.85 11.05
C LEU A 303 17.13 -27.01 12.32
N GLU A 304 17.73 -25.82 12.20
CA GLU A 304 17.93 -24.99 13.38
C GLU A 304 16.59 -24.48 13.92
N TYR A 305 16.17 -25.06 15.05
CA TYR A 305 14.97 -24.64 15.77
C TYR A 305 15.34 -23.53 16.76
N ILE A 306 14.44 -22.55 16.91
CA ILE A 306 14.62 -21.49 17.90
C ILE A 306 14.32 -22.09 19.28
N ASP A 307 15.31 -22.10 20.18
CA ASP A 307 15.13 -22.51 21.57
C ASP A 307 14.01 -21.72 22.25
N GLU A 308 13.12 -22.42 22.95
CA GLU A 308 12.00 -21.81 23.68
C GLU A 308 12.46 -20.78 24.72
N ASP A 309 13.67 -20.93 25.28
CA ASP A 309 14.25 -20.02 26.26
C ASP A 309 14.52 -18.60 25.71
N LYS A 310 14.68 -18.43 24.39
CA LYS A 310 14.84 -17.11 23.76
C LYS A 310 13.52 -16.31 23.61
N LYS A 311 12.35 -16.92 23.85
CA LYS A 311 11.03 -16.24 23.77
C LYS A 311 10.69 -15.34 24.98
N ASN A 312 11.50 -15.34 26.05
CA ASN A 312 11.17 -14.64 27.30
C ASN A 312 11.47 -13.13 27.31
N ILE A 313 11.83 -12.51 26.18
CA ILE A 313 11.92 -11.05 26.10
C ILE A 313 10.51 -10.50 25.87
N THR A 314 9.95 -9.82 26.87
CA THR A 314 8.67 -9.11 26.70
C THR A 314 8.80 -8.09 25.56
N ASP A 315 7.98 -8.20 24.51
CA ASP A 315 8.00 -7.34 23.31
C ASP A 315 8.13 -5.83 23.63
N LYS A 316 7.48 -5.38 24.71
CA LYS A 316 7.54 -4.00 25.20
C LYS A 316 8.95 -3.57 25.67
N LYS A 317 9.66 -4.42 26.41
CA LYS A 317 11.03 -4.13 26.88
C LYS A 317 12.01 -4.11 25.71
N ALA A 318 11.79 -4.99 24.74
CA ALA A 318 12.54 -5.04 23.48
C ALA A 318 12.37 -3.77 22.63
N LEU A 319 11.14 -3.29 22.48
CA LEU A 319 10.84 -2.03 21.79
C LEU A 319 11.45 -0.82 22.50
N LEU A 320 11.32 -0.75 23.83
CA LEU A 320 11.91 0.33 24.62
C LEU A 320 13.44 0.36 24.49
N LYS A 321 14.10 -0.81 24.50
CA LYS A 321 15.56 -0.91 24.27
C LYS A 321 15.94 -0.40 22.88
N THR A 322 15.15 -0.74 21.86
CA THR A 322 15.37 -0.29 20.48
C THR A 322 15.27 1.24 20.36
N PHE A 323 14.22 1.84 20.94
CA PHE A 323 14.02 3.29 20.88
C PHE A 323 14.93 4.09 21.81
N LYS A 324 15.56 3.47 22.80
CA LYS A 324 16.58 4.11 23.63
C LYS A 324 17.88 4.39 22.84
N SER A 325 18.16 3.61 21.80
CA SER A 325 19.31 3.86 20.92
C SER A 325 19.08 5.11 20.08
N ARG A 326 20.06 6.04 20.12
CA ARG A 326 20.03 7.27 19.33
C ARG A 326 20.05 6.99 17.82
N ILE A 327 20.83 6.00 17.37
CA ILE A 327 20.95 5.64 15.95
C ILE A 327 19.65 5.01 15.45
N MET A 328 19.06 4.09 16.22
CA MET A 328 17.78 3.49 15.87
C MET A 328 16.65 4.52 15.82
N MET A 329 16.63 5.47 16.76
CA MET A 329 15.65 6.56 16.77
C MET A 329 15.82 7.46 15.54
N GLN A 330 17.04 7.79 15.12
CA GLN A 330 17.28 8.55 13.89
C GLN A 330 16.77 7.80 12.66
N ARG A 331 17.05 6.49 12.55
CA ARG A 331 16.53 5.65 11.46
C ARG A 331 15.01 5.60 11.45
N PHE A 332 14.41 5.49 12.63
CA PHE A 332 12.97 5.52 12.80
C PHE A 332 12.35 6.83 12.32
N MET A 333 12.91 7.98 12.70
CA MET A 333 12.41 9.28 12.25
C MET A 333 12.49 9.44 10.72
N VAL A 334 13.56 8.96 10.09
CA VAL A 334 13.67 8.96 8.62
C VAL A 334 12.64 8.02 7.99
N CYS A 335 12.44 6.83 8.55
CA CYS A 335 11.38 5.92 8.11
C CYS A 335 10.00 6.59 8.21
N MET A 336 9.72 7.32 9.28
CA MET A 336 8.45 8.04 9.43
C MET A 336 8.19 9.04 8.30
N VAL A 337 9.22 9.80 7.91
CA VAL A 337 9.12 10.71 6.77
C VAL A 337 8.89 9.93 5.47
N TRP A 338 9.61 8.83 5.24
CA TRP A 338 9.40 8.00 4.05
C TRP A 338 7.97 7.48 3.95
N TRP A 339 7.45 6.89 5.02
CA TRP A 339 6.12 6.31 5.06
C TRP A 339 5.03 7.37 4.90
N PHE A 340 5.18 8.52 5.57
CA PHE A 340 4.27 9.65 5.39
C PHE A 340 4.28 10.17 3.94
N THR A 341 5.46 10.45 3.38
CA THR A 341 5.60 10.96 2.02
C THR A 341 5.03 9.99 0.98
N MET A 342 5.36 8.72 1.08
CA MET A 342 4.94 7.70 0.12
C MET A 342 3.43 7.46 0.11
N THR A 343 2.80 7.42 1.29
CA THR A 343 1.35 7.25 1.41
C THR A 343 0.60 8.53 1.00
N LEU A 344 1.12 9.72 1.33
CA LEU A 344 0.56 10.99 0.87
C LEU A 344 0.57 11.07 -0.66
N ILE A 345 1.71 10.75 -1.28
CA ILE A 345 1.86 10.77 -2.75
C ILE A 345 0.94 9.73 -3.38
N ASN A 346 0.99 8.47 -2.95
CA ASN A 346 0.23 7.40 -3.59
C ASN A 346 -1.29 7.65 -3.54
N TYR A 347 -1.84 7.99 -2.37
CA TYR A 347 -3.27 8.32 -2.26
C TYR A 347 -3.60 9.66 -2.92
N GLY A 348 -2.70 10.65 -2.84
CA GLY A 348 -2.90 11.97 -3.42
C GLY A 348 -2.95 11.95 -4.94
N MET A 349 -2.06 11.20 -5.60
CA MET A 349 -2.03 10.98 -7.04
C MET A 349 -3.26 10.22 -7.51
N MET A 350 -3.62 9.16 -6.79
CA MET A 350 -4.81 8.35 -7.05
C MET A 350 -6.10 9.17 -7.03
N ILE A 351 -6.27 10.03 -6.02
CA ILE A 351 -7.40 10.95 -5.91
C ILE A 351 -7.33 12.01 -7.02
N SER A 352 -6.16 12.60 -7.24
CA SER A 352 -5.97 13.64 -8.27
C SER A 352 -6.30 13.13 -9.68
N SER A 353 -6.07 11.84 -9.97
CA SER A 353 -6.36 11.25 -11.28
C SER A 353 -7.83 11.32 -11.70
N VAL A 354 -8.75 11.34 -10.73
CA VAL A 354 -10.19 11.44 -10.97
C VAL A 354 -10.61 12.86 -11.34
N PHE A 355 -9.83 13.87 -10.92
CA PHE A 355 -10.07 15.29 -11.20
C PHE A 355 -9.38 15.79 -12.48
N ILE A 356 -8.57 14.96 -13.14
CA ILE A 356 -7.99 15.30 -14.44
C ILE A 356 -9.10 15.23 -15.49
N ASP A 357 -9.12 16.22 -16.39
CA ASP A 357 -10.05 16.27 -17.52
C ASP A 357 -10.11 14.93 -18.29
N GLY A 358 -11.31 14.55 -18.72
CA GLY A 358 -11.56 13.30 -19.44
C GLY A 358 -12.32 12.26 -18.61
N ASN A 359 -12.20 10.99 -18.99
CA ASN A 359 -12.93 9.91 -18.33
C ASN A 359 -12.18 9.47 -17.06
N LYS A 360 -12.75 9.76 -15.89
CA LYS A 360 -12.18 9.41 -14.58
C LYS A 360 -11.78 7.93 -14.43
N TYR A 361 -12.55 7.00 -15.01
CA TYR A 361 -12.28 5.57 -14.92
C TYR A 361 -11.03 5.20 -15.72
N ILE A 362 -10.89 5.77 -16.93
CA ILE A 362 -9.70 5.57 -17.77
C ILE A 362 -8.47 6.24 -17.14
N ASN A 363 -8.61 7.47 -16.65
CA ASN A 363 -7.51 8.19 -16.01
C ASN A 363 -6.96 7.44 -14.81
N PHE A 364 -7.84 6.93 -13.93
CA PHE A 364 -7.45 6.08 -12.81
C PHE A 364 -6.78 4.78 -13.27
N ALA A 365 -7.35 4.08 -14.25
CA ALA A 365 -6.79 2.83 -14.77
C ALA A 365 -5.39 3.03 -15.40
N LEU A 366 -5.18 4.13 -16.12
CA LEU A 366 -3.88 4.49 -16.71
C LEU A 366 -2.85 4.84 -15.64
N LEU A 367 -3.27 5.49 -14.54
CA LEU A 367 -2.39 5.75 -13.40
C LEU A 367 -1.92 4.42 -12.79
N MET A 368 -2.86 3.52 -12.46
CA MET A 368 -2.52 2.21 -11.87
C MET A 368 -1.71 1.34 -12.84
N LEU A 369 -1.87 1.50 -14.15
CA LEU A 369 -1.05 0.79 -15.13
C LEU A 369 0.45 1.08 -14.96
N MET A 370 0.84 2.26 -14.48
CA MET A 370 2.24 2.64 -14.24
C MET A 370 2.88 1.87 -13.08
N ASP A 371 2.10 1.25 -12.20
CA ASP A 371 2.63 0.40 -11.14
C ASP A 371 3.26 -0.88 -11.70
N ILE A 372 2.75 -1.41 -12.81
CA ILE A 372 3.31 -2.63 -13.44
C ILE A 372 4.77 -2.42 -13.88
N PRO A 373 5.11 -1.43 -14.73
CA PRO A 373 6.51 -1.16 -15.07
C PRO A 373 7.33 -0.76 -13.84
N ALA A 374 6.75 -0.05 -12.86
CA ALA A 374 7.43 0.26 -11.60
C ALA A 374 7.85 -1.01 -10.83
N ASN A 375 6.96 -2.01 -10.71
CA ASN A 375 7.22 -3.29 -10.06
C ASN A 375 8.29 -4.12 -10.79
N VAL A 376 8.28 -4.10 -12.13
CA VAL A 376 9.32 -4.74 -12.94
C VAL A 376 10.66 -4.04 -12.73
N PHE A 377 10.67 -2.70 -12.77
CA PHE A 377 11.88 -1.90 -12.56
C PHE A 377 12.43 -2.07 -11.15
N TYR A 378 11.57 -2.18 -10.14
CA TYR A 378 11.91 -2.52 -8.76
C TYR A 378 12.71 -3.82 -8.66
N TRP A 379 12.20 -4.89 -9.25
CA TRP A 379 12.88 -6.18 -9.28
C TRP A 379 14.23 -6.10 -10.03
N LEU A 380 14.26 -5.48 -11.22
CA LEU A 380 15.48 -5.33 -12.01
C LEU A 380 16.53 -4.50 -11.27
N ALA A 381 16.14 -3.38 -10.68
CA ALA A 381 17.06 -2.49 -9.97
C ALA A 381 17.64 -3.18 -8.73
N LEU A 382 16.82 -3.82 -7.89
CA LEU A 382 17.31 -4.49 -6.68
C LEU A 382 18.06 -5.80 -6.94
N SER A 383 17.92 -6.38 -8.14
CA SER A 383 18.75 -7.51 -8.55
C SER A 383 20.21 -7.13 -8.83
N LYS A 384 20.48 -5.85 -9.17
CA LYS A 384 21.81 -5.36 -9.56
C LYS A 384 22.39 -4.33 -8.60
N TYR A 385 21.56 -3.42 -8.11
CA TYR A 385 21.94 -2.30 -7.28
C TYR A 385 21.60 -2.57 -5.81
N LYS A 386 22.34 -1.89 -4.93
CA LYS A 386 22.06 -1.92 -3.49
C LYS A 386 20.86 -1.02 -3.14
N ARG A 387 20.32 -1.07 -1.93
CA ARG A 387 18.97 -0.52 -1.61
C ARG A 387 18.96 1.01 -1.51
N LYS A 388 20.02 1.61 -0.95
CA LYS A 388 20.04 3.03 -0.59
C LYS A 388 19.96 3.97 -1.79
N ILE A 389 20.81 3.73 -2.80
CA ILE A 389 20.97 4.65 -3.94
C ILE A 389 19.71 4.69 -4.82
N PRO A 390 19.10 3.55 -5.22
CA PRO A 390 17.87 3.56 -5.99
C PRO A 390 16.73 4.26 -5.25
N LEU A 391 16.58 4.06 -3.93
CA LEU A 391 15.57 4.77 -3.15
C LEU A 391 15.79 6.28 -3.18
N MET A 392 17.01 6.73 -2.87
CA MET A 392 17.36 8.16 -2.89
C MET A 392 17.15 8.78 -4.27
N ALA A 393 17.59 8.11 -5.34
CA ALA A 393 17.44 8.59 -6.71
C ALA A 393 15.96 8.69 -7.11
N SER A 394 15.14 7.69 -6.76
CA SER A 394 13.71 7.70 -7.08
C SER A 394 12.95 8.85 -6.42
N PHE A 395 13.20 9.12 -5.13
CA PHE A 395 12.61 10.27 -4.44
C PHE A 395 13.04 11.62 -5.04
N LEU A 396 14.33 11.77 -5.34
CA LEU A 396 14.88 13.04 -5.85
C LEU A 396 14.44 13.32 -7.29
N ILE A 397 14.60 12.34 -8.19
CA ILE A 397 14.21 12.47 -9.60
C ILE A 397 12.70 12.60 -9.71
N GLY A 398 11.94 11.76 -8.98
CA GLY A 398 10.49 11.84 -8.94
C GLY A 398 10.01 13.19 -8.40
N GLY A 399 10.61 13.68 -7.31
CA GLY A 399 10.31 14.99 -6.76
C GLY A 399 10.54 16.13 -7.77
N ILE A 400 11.64 16.08 -8.55
CA ILE A 400 11.91 17.05 -9.62
C ILE A 400 10.83 17.00 -10.71
N PHE A 401 10.43 15.80 -11.16
CA PHE A 401 9.36 15.64 -12.17
C PHE A 401 8.01 16.17 -11.67
N CYS A 402 7.68 15.92 -10.41
CA CYS A 402 6.43 16.39 -9.81
C CYS A 402 6.43 17.92 -9.62
N VAL A 403 7.55 18.51 -9.20
CA VAL A 403 7.68 19.97 -9.08
C VAL A 403 7.67 20.65 -10.44
N SER A 404 8.24 20.05 -11.48
CA SER A 404 8.31 20.66 -12.81
C SER A 404 6.98 20.60 -13.58
N GLN A 405 6.13 19.61 -13.30
CA GLN A 405 4.88 19.37 -14.03
C GLN A 405 3.95 20.60 -14.12
N PRO A 406 3.69 21.37 -13.05
CA PRO A 406 2.82 22.54 -13.12
C PRO A 406 3.38 23.73 -13.91
N PHE A 407 4.70 23.78 -14.11
CA PHE A 407 5.36 24.86 -14.85
C PHE A 407 5.39 24.59 -16.37
N VAL A 408 4.91 23.43 -16.80
CA VAL A 408 4.78 23.10 -18.23
C VAL A 408 3.70 23.98 -18.87
N PRO A 409 4.01 24.74 -19.94
CA PRO A 409 3.01 25.54 -20.63
C PRO A 409 1.87 24.68 -21.17
N LYS A 410 0.63 25.20 -21.15
CA LYS A 410 -0.58 24.46 -21.60
C LYS A 410 -0.48 23.91 -23.03
N GLY A 411 0.29 24.56 -23.92
CA GLY A 411 0.53 24.08 -25.28
C GLY A 411 1.31 22.76 -25.38
N TYR A 412 1.93 22.32 -24.28
CA TYR A 412 2.70 21.07 -24.17
C TYR A 412 2.12 20.14 -23.10
N ALA A 413 0.78 20.04 -23.00
CA ALA A 413 0.10 19.21 -22.01
C ALA A 413 0.59 17.75 -21.98
N TRP A 414 0.98 17.19 -23.13
CA TRP A 414 1.57 15.85 -23.23
C TRP A 414 2.87 15.70 -22.41
N VAL A 415 3.70 16.75 -22.32
CA VAL A 415 4.91 16.75 -21.48
C VAL A 415 4.54 16.71 -20.01
N GLY A 416 3.53 17.50 -19.61
CA GLY A 416 3.01 17.50 -18.24
C GLY A 416 2.48 16.11 -17.84
N LEU A 417 1.75 15.45 -18.75
CA LEU A 417 1.25 14.08 -18.54
C LEU A 417 2.39 13.06 -18.42
N CYS A 418 3.41 13.14 -19.29
CA CYS A 418 4.58 12.28 -19.22
C CYS A 418 5.34 12.44 -17.89
N LEU A 419 5.51 13.67 -17.41
CA LEU A 419 6.14 13.95 -16.11
C LEU A 419 5.32 13.38 -14.95
N PHE A 420 4.00 13.54 -14.99
CA PHE A 420 3.08 13.00 -14.00
C PHE A 420 3.12 11.46 -13.94
N MET A 421 3.07 10.78 -15.09
CA MET A 421 3.18 9.32 -15.18
C MET A 421 4.57 8.81 -14.75
N ALA A 422 5.64 9.52 -15.14
CA ALA A 422 7.00 9.16 -14.72
C ALA A 422 7.20 9.33 -13.21
N PHE A 423 6.60 10.35 -12.61
CA PHE A 423 6.59 10.54 -11.17
C PHE A 423 5.85 9.40 -10.46
N GLU A 424 4.66 9.03 -10.93
CA GLU A 424 3.90 7.91 -10.35
C GLU A 424 4.72 6.61 -10.36
N MET A 425 5.31 6.28 -11.51
CA MET A 425 6.16 5.08 -11.62
C MET A 425 7.32 5.10 -10.62
N LEU A 426 7.98 6.25 -10.44
CA LEU A 426 9.07 6.39 -9.46
C LEU A 426 8.57 6.34 -8.02
N ALA A 427 7.38 6.88 -7.73
CA ALA A 427 6.75 6.82 -6.42
C ALA A 427 6.43 5.37 -6.03
N THR A 428 5.84 4.58 -6.92
CA THR A 428 5.57 3.15 -6.68
C THR A 428 6.86 2.35 -6.50
N PHE A 429 7.89 2.67 -7.29
CA PHE A 429 9.21 2.08 -7.12
C PHE A 429 9.81 2.39 -5.74
N SER A 430 9.75 3.65 -5.29
CA SER A 430 10.18 4.07 -3.95
C SER A 430 9.38 3.34 -2.86
N TYR A 431 8.05 3.23 -3.03
CA TYR A 431 7.15 2.59 -2.07
C TYR A 431 7.57 1.15 -1.77
N ASN A 432 7.83 0.37 -2.82
CA ASN A 432 8.29 -1.01 -2.71
C ASN A 432 9.65 -1.14 -2.00
N ILE A 433 10.59 -0.23 -2.27
CA ILE A 433 11.89 -0.24 -1.57
C ILE A 433 11.70 0.16 -0.11
N VAL A 434 10.91 1.18 0.22
CA VAL A 434 10.65 1.59 1.61
C VAL A 434 10.05 0.44 2.41
N TYR A 435 9.09 -0.28 1.83
CA TYR A 435 8.46 -1.43 2.48
C TYR A 435 9.50 -2.49 2.89
N MET A 436 10.38 -2.86 1.96
CA MET A 436 11.46 -3.82 2.20
C MET A 436 12.52 -3.27 3.15
N TYR A 437 13.04 -2.08 2.87
CA TYR A 437 14.19 -1.48 3.55
C TYR A 437 13.88 -1.16 5.01
N THR A 438 12.66 -0.72 5.32
CA THR A 438 12.19 -0.55 6.71
C THR A 438 12.34 -1.86 7.50
N SER A 439 12.07 -3.01 6.88
CA SER A 439 12.22 -4.32 7.53
C SER A 439 13.67 -4.82 7.64
N GLU A 440 14.63 -4.20 6.94
CA GLU A 440 16.06 -4.57 7.03
C GLU A 440 16.84 -3.70 8.04
N LEU A 441 16.27 -2.56 8.46
CA LEU A 441 16.96 -1.56 9.31
C LEU A 441 16.92 -1.85 10.82
N PHE A 442 15.94 -2.65 11.28
CA PHE A 442 15.65 -2.88 12.69
C PHE A 442 15.89 -4.35 13.10
N PRO A 443 16.21 -4.61 14.40
CA PRO A 443 16.48 -5.94 14.91
C PRO A 443 15.34 -6.94 14.70
N THR A 444 15.64 -8.22 14.45
CA THR A 444 14.67 -9.28 14.14
C THR A 444 13.47 -9.32 15.10
N TYR A 445 13.70 -9.16 16.40
CA TYR A 445 12.63 -9.24 17.42
C TYR A 445 11.74 -7.98 17.52
N THR A 446 12.18 -6.82 17.02
CA THR A 446 11.36 -5.58 16.98
C THR A 446 10.94 -5.16 15.58
N ARG A 447 11.53 -5.74 14.54
CA ARG A 447 11.36 -5.41 13.13
C ARG A 447 9.90 -5.29 12.69
N ASN A 448 9.09 -6.31 12.94
CA ASN A 448 7.68 -6.30 12.53
C ASN A 448 6.88 -5.21 13.27
N SER A 449 7.14 -5.02 14.55
CA SER A 449 6.48 -3.99 15.37
C SER A 449 6.87 -2.58 14.90
N VAL A 450 8.16 -2.31 14.68
CA VAL A 450 8.62 -1.00 14.20
C VAL A 450 8.11 -0.72 12.78
N HIS A 451 8.15 -1.69 11.88
CA HIS A 451 7.56 -1.56 10.54
C HIS A 451 6.07 -1.22 10.61
N SER A 452 5.30 -1.91 11.47
CA SER A 452 3.87 -1.64 11.65
C SER A 452 3.61 -0.24 12.20
N ILE A 453 4.43 0.23 13.15
CA ILE A 453 4.33 1.59 13.70
C ILE A 453 4.64 2.63 12.60
N CYS A 454 5.69 2.43 11.80
CA CYS A 454 6.02 3.30 10.67
C CYS A 454 4.90 3.35 9.63
N SER A 455 4.34 2.18 9.27
CA SER A 455 3.23 2.09 8.32
C SER A 455 1.97 2.79 8.83
N ALA A 456 1.62 2.57 10.10
CA ALA A 456 0.48 3.24 10.75
C ALA A 456 0.64 4.76 10.77
N PHE A 457 1.82 5.28 11.13
CA PHE A 457 2.07 6.72 11.05
C PHE A 457 2.02 7.23 9.61
N GLY A 458 2.49 6.42 8.64
CA GLY A 458 2.32 6.68 7.23
C GLY A 458 0.87 6.98 6.87
N ARG A 459 -0.12 6.28 7.44
CA ARG A 459 -1.55 6.54 7.17
C ARG A 459 -2.03 7.96 7.46
N VAL A 460 -1.30 8.73 8.27
CA VAL A 460 -1.54 10.18 8.40
C VAL A 460 -1.42 10.88 7.03
N GLY A 461 -0.46 10.48 6.19
CA GLY A 461 -0.33 10.95 4.81
C GLY A 461 -1.58 10.65 3.96
N SER A 462 -2.12 9.43 4.06
CA SER A 462 -3.38 9.07 3.37
C SER A 462 -4.62 9.78 3.91
N LEU A 463 -4.61 10.26 5.17
CA LEU A 463 -5.68 11.09 5.72
C LEU A 463 -5.62 12.53 5.19
N VAL A 464 -4.40 13.03 4.93
CA VAL A 464 -4.16 14.37 4.38
C VAL A 464 -4.40 14.39 2.86
N ALA A 465 -4.13 13.30 2.16
CA ALA A 465 -4.25 13.20 0.69
C ALA A 465 -5.61 13.67 0.12
N PRO A 466 -6.79 13.27 0.63
CA PRO A 466 -8.08 13.76 0.12
C PRO A 466 -8.30 15.27 0.26
N GLN A 467 -7.53 15.95 1.12
CA GLN A 467 -7.63 17.40 1.30
C GLN A 467 -6.79 18.17 0.28
N THR A 468 -5.85 17.52 -0.41
CA THR A 468 -4.94 18.20 -1.34
C THR A 468 -5.63 18.82 -2.56
N PRO A 469 -6.71 18.24 -3.14
CA PRO A 469 -7.44 18.88 -4.23
C PRO A 469 -7.99 20.28 -3.88
N LEU A 470 -8.29 20.57 -2.61
CA LEU A 470 -8.75 21.89 -2.17
C LEU A 470 -7.74 23.01 -2.46
N LEU A 471 -6.44 22.67 -2.52
CA LEU A 471 -5.37 23.62 -2.86
C LEU A 471 -5.48 24.13 -4.31
N MET A 472 -6.16 23.39 -5.20
CA MET A 472 -6.34 23.80 -6.60
C MET A 472 -7.17 25.08 -6.73
N SER A 473 -7.97 25.43 -5.72
CA SER A 473 -8.72 26.70 -5.66
C SER A 473 -7.81 27.94 -5.64
N TYR A 474 -6.58 27.81 -5.12
CA TYR A 474 -5.60 28.89 -5.09
C TYR A 474 -4.68 28.84 -6.31
N TRP A 475 -4.13 27.67 -6.63
CA TRP A 475 -3.34 27.45 -7.84
C TRP A 475 -3.33 25.96 -8.20
N SER A 476 -3.60 25.65 -9.47
CA SER A 476 -3.73 24.28 -9.97
C SER A 476 -2.48 23.41 -9.76
N GLY A 477 -1.31 24.03 -9.60
CA GLY A 477 -0.04 23.33 -9.38
C GLY A 477 0.33 23.03 -7.92
N LEU A 478 -0.43 23.54 -6.93
CA LEU A 478 -0.08 23.38 -5.52
C LEU A 478 -0.04 21.92 -5.03
N PRO A 479 -0.98 21.05 -5.41
CA PRO A 479 -0.91 19.64 -5.02
C PRO A 479 0.39 18.98 -5.50
N SER A 480 0.76 19.17 -6.77
CA SER A 480 1.99 18.65 -7.35
C SER A 480 3.24 19.21 -6.66
N LEU A 481 3.25 20.50 -6.29
CA LEU A 481 4.37 21.06 -5.50
C LEU A 481 4.48 20.42 -4.13
N LEU A 482 3.36 20.20 -3.42
CA LEU A 482 3.36 19.57 -2.11
C LEU A 482 3.93 18.15 -2.19
N PHE A 483 3.49 17.35 -3.15
CA PHE A 483 3.99 15.99 -3.39
C PHE A 483 5.47 15.99 -3.78
N GLY A 484 5.88 16.89 -4.67
CA GLY A 484 7.26 16.99 -5.11
C GLY A 484 8.22 17.42 -4.01
N ILE A 485 7.88 18.45 -3.22
CA ILE A 485 8.72 18.94 -2.12
C ILE A 485 8.86 17.88 -1.02
N THR A 486 7.76 17.22 -0.63
CA THR A 486 7.82 16.15 0.37
C THR A 486 8.64 14.95 -0.11
N SER A 487 8.59 14.63 -1.41
CA SER A 487 9.47 13.64 -2.06
C SER A 487 10.94 14.04 -2.01
N LEU A 488 11.27 15.30 -2.34
CA LEU A 488 12.65 15.80 -2.28
C LEU A 488 13.23 15.72 -0.86
N VAL A 489 12.47 16.12 0.15
CA VAL A 489 12.87 16.03 1.56
C VAL A 489 13.13 14.57 1.97
N ALA A 490 12.24 13.65 1.61
CA ALA A 490 12.43 12.22 1.87
C ALA A 490 13.70 11.65 1.19
N GLY A 491 13.96 12.06 -0.06
CA GLY A 491 15.18 11.73 -0.79
C GLY A 491 16.44 12.25 -0.10
N SER A 492 16.47 13.52 0.32
CA SER A 492 17.61 14.10 1.03
C SER A 492 17.88 13.42 2.37
N LEU A 493 16.84 13.10 3.15
CA LEU A 493 16.99 12.41 4.44
C LEU A 493 17.49 10.96 4.29
N THR A 494 17.32 10.34 3.11
CA THR A 494 17.84 9.00 2.82
C THR A 494 19.37 8.92 2.89
N ILE A 495 20.07 10.04 2.78
CA ILE A 495 21.54 10.10 2.94
C ILE A 495 21.98 9.59 4.32
N PHE A 496 21.18 9.79 5.36
CA PHE A 496 21.48 9.36 6.72
C PHE A 496 21.30 7.85 6.94
N MET A 497 20.72 7.13 5.99
CA MET A 497 20.46 5.70 6.13
C MET A 497 21.66 4.86 5.67
N PRO A 498 21.94 3.72 6.33
CA PRO A 498 23.03 2.84 5.96
C PRO A 498 22.61 1.84 4.90
N GLU A 499 23.54 1.39 4.06
CA GLU A 499 23.25 0.33 3.10
C GLU A 499 23.04 -1.02 3.80
N THR A 500 21.94 -1.71 3.48
CA THR A 500 21.56 -3.03 4.04
C THR A 500 21.76 -4.19 3.07
N ALA A 501 22.08 -3.90 1.80
CA ALA A 501 22.20 -4.92 0.79
C ALA A 501 23.20 -6.03 1.11
N ASN A 502 22.73 -7.28 1.04
CA ASN A 502 23.52 -8.51 1.23
C ASN A 502 24.19 -8.60 2.61
N ILE A 503 23.62 -7.94 3.62
CA ILE A 503 24.00 -8.06 5.02
C ILE A 503 22.99 -8.99 5.69
N GLU A 504 23.45 -9.88 6.56
CA GLU A 504 22.57 -10.68 7.40
C GLU A 504 21.70 -9.76 8.28
N LEU A 505 20.46 -10.18 8.50
CA LEU A 505 19.51 -9.39 9.29
C LEU A 505 20.01 -9.31 10.74
N PRO A 506 20.00 -8.12 11.36
CA PRO A 506 20.51 -7.96 12.71
C PRO A 506 19.58 -8.63 13.71
N ASP A 507 20.10 -9.48 14.60
CA ASP A 507 19.31 -10.07 15.67
C ASP A 507 19.28 -9.18 16.90
N THR A 508 20.26 -8.27 17.06
CA THR A 508 20.36 -7.36 18.21
C THR A 508 20.39 -5.88 17.82
N VAL A 509 20.11 -4.99 18.79
CA VAL A 509 20.22 -3.52 18.59
C VAL A 509 21.66 -3.13 18.27
N GLU A 510 22.64 -3.75 18.91
CA GLU A 510 24.06 -3.46 18.70
C GLU A 510 24.52 -3.87 17.28
N GLU A 511 24.04 -5.01 16.78
CA GLU A 511 24.25 -5.40 15.38
C GLU A 511 23.59 -4.44 14.41
N ALA A 512 22.35 -4.03 14.70
CA ALA A 512 21.62 -3.07 13.88
C ALA A 512 22.35 -1.71 13.83
N GLU A 513 22.88 -1.22 14.95
CA GLU A 513 23.67 0.01 15.01
C GLU A 513 24.93 -0.05 14.12
N LYS A 514 25.59 -1.21 14.08
CA LYS A 514 26.81 -1.44 13.28
C LYS A 514 26.55 -1.57 11.77
N ILE A 515 25.29 -1.67 11.33
CA ILE A 515 24.93 -1.65 9.90
C ILE A 515 25.42 -0.34 9.28
N GLY A 516 26.20 -0.45 8.21
CA GLY A 516 26.87 0.68 7.53
C GLY A 516 28.29 0.96 8.03
N HIS A 517 28.63 0.62 9.28
CA HIS A 517 30.01 0.74 9.82
C HIS A 517 30.89 -0.45 9.38
N LYS A 518 30.38 -1.69 9.47
CA LYS A 518 31.09 -2.90 9.01
C LYS A 518 31.50 -2.84 7.53
N THR A 519 30.76 -2.11 6.69
CA THR A 519 31.11 -1.94 5.26
C THR A 519 32.32 -1.03 5.08
N LYS A 520 32.49 0.01 5.91
CA LYS A 520 33.69 0.85 5.89
C LYS A 520 34.93 0.07 6.34
N GLU A 521 34.83 -0.69 7.43
CA GLU A 521 35.91 -1.55 7.92
C GLU A 521 36.29 -2.63 6.89
N ARG A 522 35.32 -3.38 6.34
CA ARG A 522 35.60 -4.36 5.27
C ARG A 522 36.22 -3.77 4.00
N ILE A 523 35.82 -2.55 3.62
CA ILE A 523 36.41 -1.86 2.46
C ILE A 523 37.85 -1.44 2.77
N VAL A 524 38.13 -0.98 4.00
CA VAL A 524 39.49 -0.66 4.46
C VAL A 524 40.34 -1.93 4.51
N ASP A 525 39.84 -3.03 5.06
CA ASP A 525 40.55 -4.31 5.14
C ASP A 525 40.83 -4.89 3.74
N GLN A 526 39.86 -4.84 2.82
CA GLN A 526 40.07 -5.27 1.43
C GLN A 526 41.03 -4.34 0.66
N ALA A 527 41.06 -3.05 0.99
CA ALA A 527 42.02 -2.11 0.41
C ALA A 527 43.43 -2.38 0.95
N LEU A 528 43.58 -2.67 2.24
CA LEU A 528 44.85 -3.04 2.87
C LEU A 528 45.40 -4.34 2.30
N LEU A 529 44.58 -5.39 2.17
CA LEU A 529 44.99 -6.66 1.55
C LEU A 529 45.46 -6.48 0.09
N ARG A 530 44.82 -5.58 -0.68
CA ARG A 530 45.26 -5.26 -2.05
C ARG A 530 46.56 -4.47 -2.11
N ILE A 531 46.86 -3.68 -1.07
CA ILE A 531 48.13 -2.97 -0.94
C ILE A 531 49.23 -3.97 -0.58
N GLU A 532 48.98 -4.87 0.38
CA GLU A 532 49.91 -5.96 0.74
C GLU A 532 50.21 -6.88 -0.45
N GLU A 533 49.21 -7.27 -1.24
CA GLU A 533 49.42 -8.06 -2.47
C GLU A 533 50.26 -7.31 -3.54
N LYS A 534 50.13 -5.98 -3.62
CA LYS A 534 50.94 -5.16 -4.53
C LYS A 534 52.37 -5.02 -4.06
N ASP A 535 52.59 -4.83 -2.76
CA ASP A 535 53.92 -4.71 -2.19
C ASP A 535 54.68 -6.04 -2.28
N THR A 536 54.00 -7.16 -2.07
CA THR A 536 54.58 -8.52 -2.24
C THR A 536 54.95 -8.80 -3.70
N LYS A 537 54.17 -8.32 -4.67
CA LYS A 537 54.47 -8.44 -6.11
C LYS A 537 55.60 -7.50 -6.58
N ASN A 538 55.78 -6.37 -5.90
CA ASN A 538 56.87 -5.45 -6.20
C ASN A 538 58.19 -5.91 -5.57
N SER A 539 58.18 -6.52 -4.38
CA SER A 539 59.39 -7.10 -3.78
C SER A 539 59.93 -8.28 -4.61
N THR A 540 59.05 -9.17 -5.07
CA THR A 540 59.44 -10.30 -5.94
C THR A 540 59.95 -9.88 -7.33
N LYS A 541 59.60 -8.67 -7.80
CA LYS A 541 60.15 -8.09 -9.03
C LYS A 541 61.47 -7.34 -8.84
N ALA A 542 61.83 -6.98 -7.61
CA ALA A 542 63.11 -6.35 -7.30
C ALA A 542 64.21 -7.38 -6.99
N GLU A 543 63.83 -8.64 -6.76
CA GLU A 543 64.74 -9.78 -6.54
C GLU A 543 65.00 -10.62 -7.81
N CYS A 544 64.38 -10.26 -8.94
CA CYS A 544 64.72 -10.74 -10.29
C CYS A 544 65.39 -9.60 -11.07
#